data_AF-A0AA88X941-F1
#
_entry.id   AF-A0AA88X941-F1
#
_cell.length_a   1.000
_cell.length_b   1.000
_cell.length_c   1.000
_cell.angle_alpha   90.00
_cell.angle_beta   90.00
_cell.angle_gamma   90.00
#
_symmetry.space_group_name_H-M   'P 1'
#
loop_
_entity.id
_entity.type
_entity.pdbx_description
1 polymer ?
#
loop_
_entity_poly.entity_id
_entity_poly.type
_entity_poly.pdbx_seq_one_letter_code
_entity_poly.pdbx_strand_id
1 'polypeptide(L)'
;MLFVYDVVVAAVRGGVDSSGVGKAKNLKKLWLASCKAITDIGIECVAVGCKKLSEDSRNHNFFVSIYAFSNCFSCFRAMSSVSATTDEEASAKAAAADADRGAPTIFDKIIAKEIPSTVVYEDEKVLGFQDINPQAPVHVLLIPKARDGLTQLSKAEARHEEILGHLLYAAKKVAEKEGILDGFRVVINDGPTACQSVYHLHLHVLGGRQMKWPPG
;
A
#
# COMPACT_ATOMS: atom_id res chain seq x y z
N MET A 1 -1.26 -17.30 16.38
CA MET A 1 -0.49 -17.43 15.12
C MET A 1 0.92 -18.01 15.31
N LEU A 2 1.46 -18.09 16.53
CA LEU A 2 2.78 -18.71 16.80
C LEU A 2 2.73 -20.22 17.16
N PHE A 3 1.57 -20.78 17.50
CA PHE A 3 1.45 -22.20 17.88
C PHE A 3 1.43 -23.18 16.68
N VAL A 4 1.21 -22.68 15.46
CA VAL A 4 1.11 -23.51 14.24
C VAL A 4 2.48 -23.69 13.58
N TYR A 5 3.40 -22.74 13.78
CA TYR A 5 4.72 -22.76 13.17
C TYR A 5 5.62 -23.85 13.78
N ASP A 6 5.58 -24.02 15.10
CA ASP A 6 6.40 -25.01 15.80
C ASP A 6 6.00 -26.47 15.49
N VAL A 7 4.71 -26.72 15.24
CA VAL A 7 4.21 -28.06 14.88
C VAL A 7 4.68 -28.47 13.48
N VAL A 8 4.75 -27.52 12.55
CA VAL A 8 5.20 -27.78 11.17
C VAL A 8 6.72 -28.02 11.12
N VAL A 9 7.51 -27.28 11.89
CA VAL A 9 8.96 -27.48 11.95
C VAL A 9 9.34 -28.80 12.65
N ALA A 10 8.58 -29.22 13.67
CA ALA A 10 8.79 -30.50 14.34
C ALA A 10 8.50 -31.71 13.42
N ALA A 11 7.48 -31.61 12.56
CA ALA A 11 7.13 -32.67 11.60
C ALA A 11 8.16 -32.85 10.47
N VAL A 12 8.96 -31.81 10.17
CA VAL A 12 9.98 -31.85 9.11
C VAL A 12 11.33 -32.40 9.62
N ARG A 13 11.58 -32.42 10.94
CA ARG A 13 12.83 -32.93 11.52
C ARG A 13 12.77 -34.38 12.01
N GLY A 14 11.58 -34.94 12.22
CA GLY A 14 11.42 -36.35 12.60
C GLY A 14 11.02 -37.20 11.41
N GLY A 15 11.94 -38.03 10.88
CA GLY A 15 11.65 -38.99 9.83
C GLY A 15 10.47 -39.89 10.19
N VAL A 16 9.48 -40.00 9.30
CA VAL A 16 8.21 -40.69 9.58
C VAL A 16 8.28 -42.14 9.07
N ASP A 17 8.24 -43.05 10.04
CA ASP A 17 7.92 -44.49 9.95
C ASP A 17 6.55 -44.74 9.28
N SER A 18 6.40 -45.92 8.68
CA SER A 18 5.33 -46.42 7.80
C SER A 18 3.89 -46.52 8.37
N SER A 19 3.51 -45.76 9.39
CA SER A 19 2.14 -45.74 9.96
C SER A 19 1.29 -44.49 9.62
N GLY A 20 1.78 -43.59 8.75
CA GLY A 20 1.20 -42.25 8.51
C GLY A 20 0.03 -42.08 7.50
N VAL A 21 -0.53 -43.15 6.93
CA VAL A 21 -1.47 -43.04 5.79
C VAL A 21 -2.85 -42.46 6.19
N GLY A 22 -3.23 -42.57 7.46
CA GLY A 22 -4.53 -42.08 7.98
C GLY A 22 -4.62 -40.55 8.18
N LYS A 23 -3.51 -39.89 8.55
CA LYS A 23 -3.51 -38.44 8.85
C LYS A 23 -3.49 -37.55 7.59
N ALA A 24 -2.95 -38.05 6.49
CA ALA A 24 -2.85 -37.31 5.22
C ALA A 24 -4.24 -37.00 4.59
N LYS A 25 -5.24 -37.86 4.82
CA LYS A 25 -6.61 -37.66 4.29
C LYS A 25 -7.34 -36.49 4.95
N ASN A 26 -7.07 -36.19 6.22
CA ASN A 26 -7.68 -35.07 6.93
C ASN A 26 -6.99 -33.73 6.65
N LEU A 27 -5.68 -33.71 6.38
CA LEU A 27 -4.99 -32.49 5.93
C LEU A 27 -5.44 -32.03 4.54
N LYS A 28 -5.73 -32.97 3.61
CA LYS A 28 -6.26 -32.64 2.29
C LYS A 28 -7.64 -31.96 2.37
N LYS A 29 -8.47 -32.37 3.33
CA LYS A 29 -9.80 -31.78 3.59
C LYS A 29 -9.69 -30.38 4.21
N LEU A 30 -8.72 -30.16 5.09
CA LEU A 30 -8.45 -28.85 5.72
C LEU A 30 -7.85 -27.84 4.73
N TRP A 31 -7.01 -28.32 3.81
CA TRP A 31 -6.43 -27.53 2.72
C TRP A 31 -7.49 -27.11 1.68
N LEU A 32 -8.36 -28.04 1.26
CA LEU A 32 -9.45 -27.74 0.31
C LEU A 32 -10.50 -26.78 0.88
N ALA A 33 -10.76 -26.81 2.19
CA ALA A 33 -11.62 -25.83 2.85
C ALA A 33 -11.01 -24.42 2.90
N SER A 34 -9.69 -24.33 3.00
CA SER A 34 -8.95 -23.05 3.02
C SER A 34 -8.83 -22.44 1.61
N CYS A 35 -8.75 -23.26 0.56
CA CYS A 35 -8.74 -22.78 -0.82
C CYS A 35 -10.11 -22.27 -1.31
N LYS A 36 -11.23 -22.76 -0.73
CA LYS A 36 -12.58 -22.28 -1.07
C LYS A 36 -12.93 -20.92 -0.48
N ALA A 37 -12.17 -20.44 0.52
CA ALA A 37 -12.37 -19.12 1.14
C ALA A 37 -11.49 -18.01 0.53
N ILE A 38 -10.64 -18.32 -0.45
CA ILE A 38 -9.67 -17.37 -1.04
C ILE A 38 -10.05 -16.96 -2.48
N THR A 39 -11.14 -17.48 -3.05
CA THR A 39 -11.56 -17.15 -4.42
C THR A 39 -12.79 -16.23 -4.50
N ASP A 40 -12.83 -15.17 -3.68
CA ASP A 40 -13.76 -14.04 -3.88
C ASP A 40 -13.05 -12.69 -4.10
N ILE A 41 -11.74 -12.68 -4.35
CA ILE A 41 -11.04 -11.55 -4.97
C ILE A 41 -10.17 -12.10 -6.10
N GLY A 42 -10.47 -11.65 -7.32
CA GLY A 42 -10.13 -12.29 -8.57
C GLY A 42 -8.64 -12.36 -8.90
N ILE A 43 -8.31 -13.36 -9.72
CA ILE A 43 -7.32 -13.33 -10.82
C ILE A 43 -7.58 -14.58 -11.69
N GLU A 44 -8.11 -14.36 -12.89
CA GLU A 44 -8.05 -15.34 -13.99
C GLU A 44 -6.60 -15.49 -14.47
N CYS A 45 -5.74 -16.19 -13.72
CA CYS A 45 -4.45 -16.67 -14.26
C CYS A 45 -4.03 -18.05 -13.76
N VAL A 46 -4.65 -18.62 -12.72
CA VAL A 46 -4.22 -19.93 -12.18
C VAL A 46 -5.01 -21.11 -12.78
N ALA A 47 -6.14 -20.87 -13.42
CA ALA A 47 -7.04 -21.93 -13.89
C ALA A 47 -6.51 -22.73 -15.12
N VAL A 48 -5.54 -22.21 -15.87
CA VAL A 48 -4.98 -22.93 -17.04
C VAL A 48 -3.93 -23.97 -16.63
N GLY A 49 -3.23 -23.77 -15.52
CA GLY A 49 -2.18 -24.70 -15.06
C GLY A 49 -2.70 -26.00 -14.43
N CYS A 50 -3.90 -25.99 -13.85
CA CYS A 50 -4.38 -27.12 -13.07
C CYS A 50 -5.12 -28.19 -13.91
N LYS A 51 -5.50 -27.89 -15.16
CA LYS A 51 -6.22 -28.84 -16.03
C LYS A 51 -5.32 -29.87 -16.73
N LYS A 52 -3.99 -29.66 -16.76
CA LYS A 52 -3.05 -30.56 -17.44
C LYS A 52 -2.42 -31.64 -16.55
N LEU A 53 -2.78 -31.67 -15.27
CA LEU A 53 -2.20 -32.61 -14.28
C LEU A 53 -3.10 -33.81 -13.94
N SER A 54 -4.28 -33.95 -14.55
CA SER A 54 -5.17 -35.11 -14.30
C SER A 54 -5.07 -36.24 -15.32
N GLU A 55 -4.29 -36.12 -16.40
CA GLU A 55 -4.29 -37.13 -17.48
C GLU A 55 -3.00 -37.94 -17.65
N ASP A 56 -1.91 -37.62 -16.94
CA ASP A 56 -0.62 -38.27 -17.19
C ASP A 56 -0.03 -39.01 -15.99
N SER A 57 -0.84 -39.89 -15.37
CA SER A 57 -0.40 -40.76 -14.27
C SER A 57 0.22 -42.10 -14.73
N ARG A 58 0.71 -42.19 -15.97
CA ARG A 58 1.38 -43.40 -16.46
C ARG A 58 2.49 -43.07 -17.44
N ASN A 59 3.66 -42.62 -16.96
CA ASN A 59 4.96 -43.21 -17.33
C ASN A 59 6.16 -42.44 -16.74
N HIS A 60 7.24 -43.20 -16.58
CA HIS A 60 8.60 -42.83 -16.17
C HIS A 60 9.06 -41.41 -16.56
N ASN A 61 9.20 -40.52 -15.57
CA ASN A 61 10.39 -39.68 -15.37
C ASN A 61 10.20 -38.76 -14.16
N PHE A 62 10.44 -39.32 -12.97
CA PHE A 62 10.33 -38.63 -11.68
C PHE A 62 11.45 -37.57 -11.44
N PHE A 63 12.39 -37.40 -12.37
CA PHE A 63 13.55 -36.51 -12.18
C PHE A 63 13.43 -35.12 -12.85
N VAL A 64 12.45 -34.89 -13.72
CA VAL A 64 12.33 -33.60 -14.45
C VAL A 64 11.37 -32.62 -13.75
N SER A 65 10.46 -33.10 -12.91
CA SER A 65 9.46 -32.25 -12.21
C SER A 65 10.03 -31.48 -11.01
N ILE A 66 11.12 -31.98 -10.40
CA ILE A 66 11.75 -31.33 -9.24
C ILE A 66 12.53 -30.06 -9.64
N TYR A 67 13.10 -30.02 -10.86
CA TYR A 67 13.77 -28.82 -11.39
C TYR A 67 12.80 -27.66 -11.68
N ALA A 68 11.55 -27.95 -12.06
CA ALA A 68 10.53 -26.94 -12.27
C ALA A 68 10.00 -26.32 -10.96
N PHE A 69 9.99 -27.09 -9.86
CA PHE A 69 9.61 -26.58 -8.54
C PHE A 69 10.69 -25.69 -7.90
N SER A 70 11.97 -25.99 -8.13
CA SER A 70 13.08 -25.18 -7.60
C SER A 70 13.11 -23.77 -8.22
N ASN A 71 12.80 -23.65 -9.52
CA ASN A 71 12.73 -22.35 -10.19
C ASN A 71 11.46 -21.54 -9.83
N CYS A 72 10.38 -22.19 -9.40
CA CYS A 72 9.20 -21.49 -8.88
C CYS A 72 9.45 -20.94 -7.46
N PHE A 73 10.20 -21.66 -6.63
CA PHE A 73 10.59 -21.18 -5.30
C PHE A 73 11.61 -20.05 -5.34
N SER A 74 12.51 -20.04 -6.34
CA SER A 74 13.40 -18.91 -6.62
C SER A 74 12.61 -17.64 -7.01
N CYS A 75 11.56 -17.81 -7.84
CA CYS A 75 10.67 -16.70 -8.20
C CYS A 75 9.87 -16.19 -6.99
N PHE A 76 9.38 -17.08 -6.12
CA PHE A 76 8.60 -16.70 -4.94
C PHE A 76 9.45 -16.03 -3.84
N ARG A 77 10.74 -16.41 -3.71
CA ARG A 77 11.70 -15.71 -2.83
C ARG A 77 12.12 -14.35 -3.38
N ALA A 78 12.20 -14.20 -4.70
CA ALA A 78 12.39 -12.90 -5.33
C ALA A 78 11.16 -11.98 -5.17
N MET A 79 9.96 -12.55 -5.00
CA MET A 79 8.72 -11.79 -4.81
C MET A 79 8.37 -11.48 -3.34
N SER A 80 9.11 -12.03 -2.36
CA SER A 80 8.84 -11.80 -0.93
C SER A 80 9.73 -10.74 -0.28
N SER A 81 10.43 -9.92 -1.06
CA SER A 81 11.18 -8.76 -0.56
C SER A 81 10.98 -7.49 -1.38
N VAL A 82 9.99 -7.47 -2.27
CA VAL A 82 9.47 -6.20 -2.79
C VAL A 82 8.65 -5.61 -1.64
N SER A 83 9.33 -4.86 -0.78
CA SER A 83 8.69 -3.78 -0.06
C SER A 83 7.84 -3.04 -1.08
N ALA A 84 6.53 -2.89 -0.84
CA ALA A 84 5.69 -2.02 -1.64
C ALA A 84 6.10 -0.56 -1.39
N THR A 85 7.36 -0.23 -1.70
CA THR A 85 7.77 1.13 -1.98
C THR A 85 7.31 1.35 -3.40
N THR A 86 6.12 1.95 -3.55
CA THR A 86 5.98 2.94 -4.62
C THR A 86 7.25 3.78 -4.59
N ASP A 87 7.98 3.86 -5.69
CA ASP A 87 9.18 4.67 -5.74
C ASP A 87 8.72 6.14 -5.78
N GLU A 88 8.38 6.66 -4.59
CA GLU A 88 7.90 8.02 -4.38
C GLU A 88 8.96 9.03 -4.86
N GLU A 89 10.25 8.68 -4.78
CA GLU A 89 11.35 9.49 -5.29
C GLU A 89 11.32 9.58 -6.82
N ALA A 90 11.17 8.44 -7.51
CA ALA A 90 11.00 8.45 -8.97
C ALA A 90 9.74 9.21 -9.40
N SER A 91 8.64 9.04 -8.67
CA SER A 91 7.38 9.73 -8.92
C SER A 91 7.51 11.25 -8.73
N ALA A 92 8.21 11.69 -7.69
CA ALA A 92 8.50 13.10 -7.43
C ALA A 92 9.39 13.72 -8.52
N LYS A 93 10.42 13.00 -8.98
CA LYS A 93 11.27 13.46 -10.08
C LYS A 93 10.49 13.62 -11.38
N ALA A 94 9.58 12.70 -11.68
CA ALA A 94 8.71 12.79 -12.85
C ALA A 94 7.75 13.98 -12.74
N ALA A 95 7.07 14.13 -11.60
CA ALA A 95 6.12 15.22 -11.37
C ALA A 95 6.77 16.61 -11.46
N ALA A 96 8.03 16.74 -11.05
CA ALA A 96 8.80 17.99 -11.11
C ALA A 96 8.96 18.55 -12.54
N ALA A 97 8.99 17.68 -13.55
CA ALA A 97 9.14 18.10 -14.95
C ALA A 97 7.92 18.87 -15.48
N ASP A 98 6.75 18.69 -14.86
CA ASP A 98 5.46 19.23 -15.32
C ASP A 98 4.83 20.27 -14.38
N ALA A 99 5.48 20.55 -13.24
CA ALA A 99 5.00 21.34 -12.12
C ALA A 99 4.25 22.64 -12.50
N ASP A 100 4.87 23.47 -13.35
CA ASP A 100 4.42 24.83 -13.62
C ASP A 100 3.69 24.97 -14.98
N ARG A 101 3.31 23.87 -15.64
CA ARG A 101 2.61 23.92 -16.94
C ARG A 101 1.14 24.34 -16.86
N GLY A 102 0.62 24.61 -15.66
CA GLY A 102 -0.77 25.00 -15.44
C GLY A 102 -1.81 23.89 -15.68
N ALA A 103 -1.37 22.69 -16.08
CA ALA A 103 -2.25 21.54 -16.26
C ALA A 103 -2.92 21.13 -14.94
N PRO A 104 -4.14 20.56 -15.00
CA PRO A 104 -4.81 20.00 -13.82
C PRO A 104 -4.07 18.77 -13.30
N THR A 105 -3.92 18.73 -11.99
CA THR A 105 -3.33 17.64 -11.22
C THR A 105 -4.38 16.58 -10.86
N ILE A 106 -3.94 15.47 -10.26
CA ILE A 106 -4.85 14.48 -9.69
C ILE A 106 -5.73 15.06 -8.56
N PHE A 107 -5.22 16.04 -7.81
CA PHE A 107 -5.96 16.70 -6.74
C PHE A 107 -7.06 17.62 -7.26
N ASP A 108 -6.85 18.27 -8.41
CA ASP A 108 -7.90 19.04 -9.08
C ASP A 108 -9.10 18.14 -9.45
N LYS A 109 -8.84 16.90 -9.90
CA LYS A 109 -9.88 15.91 -10.20
C LYS A 109 -10.61 15.42 -8.95
N ILE A 110 -9.90 15.30 -7.84
CA ILE A 110 -10.50 14.96 -6.53
C ILE A 110 -11.40 16.11 -6.05
N ILE A 111 -10.96 17.36 -6.16
CA ILE A 111 -11.76 18.55 -5.82
C ILE A 111 -13.02 18.62 -6.70
N ALA A 112 -12.88 18.33 -8.00
CA ALA A 112 -13.99 18.27 -8.94
C ALA A 112 -14.90 17.05 -8.76
N LYS A 113 -14.57 16.13 -7.83
CA LYS A 113 -15.29 14.87 -7.56
C LYS A 113 -15.37 13.94 -8.76
N GLU A 114 -14.43 14.06 -9.71
CA GLU A 114 -14.32 13.17 -10.87
C GLU A 114 -13.76 11.79 -10.48
N ILE A 115 -12.93 11.76 -9.44
CA ILE A 115 -12.30 10.54 -8.91
C ILE A 115 -12.72 10.37 -7.46
N PRO A 116 -13.09 9.15 -7.03
CA PRO A 116 -13.49 8.91 -5.65
C PRO A 116 -12.32 9.15 -4.68
N SER A 117 -12.62 9.75 -3.54
CA SER A 117 -11.71 9.89 -2.40
C SER A 117 -12.49 9.75 -1.10
N THR A 118 -11.83 9.24 -0.05
CA THR A 118 -12.42 9.15 1.29
C THR A 118 -12.24 10.48 2.00
N VAL A 119 -13.24 11.36 1.91
CA VAL A 119 -13.21 12.70 2.52
C VAL A 119 -13.37 12.60 4.04
N VAL A 120 -12.44 13.21 4.77
CA VAL A 120 -12.39 13.29 6.25
C VAL A 120 -12.80 14.68 6.73
N TYR A 121 -12.39 15.71 5.98
CA TYR A 121 -12.63 17.09 6.30
C TYR A 121 -12.90 17.88 5.02
N GLU A 122 -13.87 18.77 5.04
CA GLU A 122 -14.13 19.68 3.94
C GLU A 122 -14.74 20.96 4.49
N ASP A 123 -14.20 22.10 4.07
CA ASP A 123 -14.80 23.41 4.30
C ASP A 123 -14.78 24.24 3.00
N GLU A 124 -15.00 25.55 3.09
CA GLU A 124 -15.01 26.45 1.93
C GLU A 124 -13.67 26.50 1.19
N LYS A 125 -12.54 26.44 1.92
CA LYS A 125 -11.19 26.69 1.38
C LYS A 125 -10.33 25.43 1.26
N VAL A 126 -10.59 24.40 2.07
CA VAL A 126 -9.73 23.23 2.23
C VAL A 126 -10.53 21.94 2.07
N LEU A 127 -9.87 20.95 1.47
CA LEU A 127 -10.34 19.57 1.38
C LEU A 127 -9.32 18.64 2.03
N GLY A 128 -9.79 17.72 2.85
CA GLY A 128 -9.01 16.71 3.56
C GLY A 128 -9.53 15.31 3.27
N PHE A 129 -8.68 14.43 2.77
CA PHE A 129 -9.03 13.06 2.39
C PHE A 129 -7.91 12.07 2.74
N GLN A 130 -8.26 10.79 2.91
CA GLN A 130 -7.28 9.75 3.21
C GLN A 130 -6.33 9.52 2.04
N ASP A 131 -5.04 9.38 2.35
CA ASP A 131 -4.03 9.00 1.37
C ASP A 131 -4.28 7.57 0.89
N ILE A 132 -4.12 7.32 -0.41
CA ILE A 132 -4.29 5.98 -1.01
C ILE A 132 -3.15 5.02 -0.64
N ASN A 133 -1.98 5.56 -0.28
CA ASN A 133 -0.80 4.84 0.15
C ASN A 133 -0.39 5.25 1.59
N PRO A 134 -1.19 4.87 2.61
CA PRO A 134 -1.00 5.35 3.97
C PRO A 134 0.33 4.90 4.60
N GLN A 135 1.09 5.86 5.14
CA GLN A 135 2.37 5.60 5.84
C GLN A 135 2.22 5.50 7.36
N ALA A 136 1.01 5.67 7.86
CA ALA A 136 0.61 5.54 9.26
C ALA A 136 -0.87 5.12 9.33
N PRO A 137 -1.36 4.57 10.46
CA PRO A 137 -2.76 4.19 10.61
C PRO A 137 -3.75 5.31 10.28
N VAL A 138 -3.40 6.54 10.62
CA VAL A 138 -4.05 7.76 10.10
C VAL A 138 -3.07 8.46 9.19
N HIS A 139 -3.39 8.58 7.91
CA HIS A 139 -2.66 9.37 6.93
C HIS A 139 -3.65 10.15 6.05
N VAL A 140 -3.77 11.45 6.32
CA VAL A 140 -4.71 12.35 5.63
C VAL A 140 -3.94 13.42 4.89
N LEU A 141 -4.33 13.69 3.66
CA LEU A 141 -3.85 14.83 2.88
C LEU A 141 -4.81 16.00 3.02
N LEU A 142 -4.30 17.17 3.37
CA LEU A 142 -5.04 18.43 3.36
C LEU A 142 -4.54 19.32 2.23
N ILE A 143 -5.46 19.75 1.38
CA ILE A 143 -5.17 20.56 0.20
C ILE A 143 -6.04 21.82 0.15
N PRO A 144 -5.54 22.95 -0.36
CA PRO A 144 -6.38 24.09 -0.67
C PRO A 144 -7.21 23.77 -1.91
N LYS A 145 -8.50 24.13 -1.90
CA LYS A 145 -9.39 23.96 -3.06
C LYS A 145 -9.01 24.88 -4.21
N ALA A 146 -8.56 26.10 -3.89
CA ALA A 146 -8.01 27.03 -4.85
C ALA A 146 -6.49 26.86 -4.91
N ARG A 147 -5.95 26.46 -6.07
CA ARG A 147 -4.51 26.32 -6.25
C ARG A 147 -3.79 27.66 -6.35
N ASP A 148 -4.34 28.66 -7.04
CA ASP A 148 -3.76 30.02 -7.20
C ASP A 148 -2.24 30.10 -7.48
N GLY A 149 -1.71 29.15 -8.26
CA GLY A 149 -0.28 29.04 -8.55
C GLY A 149 0.58 28.40 -7.45
N LEU A 150 -0.03 27.98 -6.33
CA LEU A 150 0.60 27.31 -5.20
C LEU A 150 0.83 25.82 -5.47
N THR A 151 1.70 25.55 -6.45
CA THR A 151 2.12 24.19 -6.84
C THR A 151 2.99 23.52 -5.77
N GLN A 152 3.73 24.30 -5.00
CA GLN A 152 4.62 23.88 -3.92
C GLN A 152 4.79 25.03 -2.91
N LEU A 153 5.36 24.75 -1.73
CA LEU A 153 5.45 25.74 -0.65
C LEU A 153 6.40 26.90 -0.99
N SER A 154 7.50 26.63 -1.69
CA SER A 154 8.48 27.64 -2.13
C SER A 154 7.93 28.63 -3.16
N LYS A 155 6.74 28.38 -3.72
CA LYS A 155 5.98 29.31 -4.57
C LYS A 155 4.95 30.13 -3.80
N ALA A 156 4.87 29.98 -2.48
CA ALA A 156 4.00 30.80 -1.65
C ALA A 156 4.35 32.29 -1.76
N GLU A 157 3.33 33.12 -1.64
CA GLU A 157 3.40 34.57 -1.74
C GLU A 157 2.56 35.14 -0.60
N ALA A 158 2.67 36.44 -0.31
CA ALA A 158 1.98 37.05 0.83
C ALA A 158 0.44 36.84 0.79
N ARG A 159 -0.16 36.80 -0.40
CA ARG A 159 -1.60 36.49 -0.55
C ARG A 159 -2.00 35.09 -0.06
N HIS A 160 -1.04 34.17 0.03
CA HIS A 160 -1.25 32.79 0.46
C HIS A 160 -1.15 32.62 1.99
N GLU A 161 -0.76 33.64 2.76
CA GLU A 161 -0.58 33.53 4.21
C GLU A 161 -1.85 33.01 4.92
N GLU A 162 -3.01 33.53 4.53
CA GLU A 162 -4.28 33.12 5.14
C GLU A 162 -4.59 31.63 4.90
N ILE A 163 -4.41 31.15 3.66
CA ILE A 163 -4.71 29.75 3.34
C ILE A 163 -3.70 28.80 3.98
N LEU A 164 -2.43 29.20 4.10
CA LEU A 164 -1.41 28.41 4.80
C LEU A 164 -1.73 28.26 6.29
N GLY A 165 -2.15 29.34 6.95
CA GLY A 165 -2.62 29.30 8.34
C GLY A 165 -3.86 28.43 8.49
N HIS A 166 -4.82 28.55 7.56
CA HIS A 166 -6.05 27.76 7.56
C HIS A 166 -5.79 26.26 7.37
N LEU A 167 -4.83 25.88 6.52
CA LEU A 167 -4.39 24.48 6.33
C LEU A 167 -3.83 23.87 7.62
N LEU A 168 -2.98 24.61 8.34
CA LEU A 168 -2.44 24.15 9.63
C LEU A 168 -3.53 24.03 10.70
N TYR A 169 -4.48 24.96 10.73
CA TYR A 169 -5.63 24.86 11.64
C TYR A 169 -6.54 23.68 11.28
N ALA A 170 -6.77 23.43 9.98
CA ALA A 170 -7.50 22.26 9.51
C ALA A 170 -6.79 20.95 9.89
N ALA A 171 -5.45 20.90 9.92
CA ALA A 171 -4.71 19.73 10.40
C ALA A 171 -5.05 19.38 11.85
N LYS A 172 -5.16 20.39 12.72
CA LYS A 172 -5.63 20.20 14.10
C LYS A 172 -7.07 19.66 14.14
N LYS A 173 -7.96 20.15 13.27
CA LYS A 173 -9.36 19.66 13.19
C LYS A 173 -9.44 18.21 12.69
N VAL A 174 -8.60 17.83 11.73
CA VAL A 174 -8.47 16.45 11.27
C VAL A 174 -7.99 15.55 12.40
N ALA A 175 -6.97 15.98 13.16
CA ALA A 175 -6.47 15.22 14.29
C ALA A 175 -7.54 14.94 15.36
N GLU A 176 -8.42 15.91 15.64
CA GLU A 176 -9.58 15.73 16.52
C GLU A 176 -10.58 14.70 15.97
N LYS A 177 -10.88 14.76 14.66
CA LYS A 177 -11.84 13.85 14.01
C LYS A 177 -11.33 12.41 13.95
N GLU A 178 -10.05 12.24 13.67
CA GLU A 178 -9.41 10.93 13.51
C GLU A 178 -8.90 10.33 14.84
N GLY A 179 -9.07 11.06 15.96
CA GLY A 179 -8.74 10.55 17.30
C GLY A 179 -7.25 10.41 17.60
N ILE A 180 -6.38 11.17 16.91
CA ILE A 180 -4.90 11.15 17.05
C ILE A 180 -4.38 12.27 17.95
N LEU A 181 -5.09 12.52 19.05
CA LEU A 181 -4.81 13.61 20.00
C LEU A 181 -3.62 13.35 20.92
N ASP A 182 -3.16 12.10 21.00
CA ASP A 182 -1.93 11.69 21.67
C ASP A 182 -0.67 12.19 20.93
N GLY A 183 -0.79 12.45 19.62
CA GLY A 183 0.22 13.12 18.84
C GLY A 183 0.10 12.83 17.35
N PHE A 184 0.51 13.80 16.54
CA PHE A 184 0.55 13.68 15.09
C PHE A 184 1.70 14.48 14.50
N ARG A 185 2.10 14.14 13.27
CA ARG A 185 3.11 14.89 12.50
C ARG A 185 2.43 15.51 11.29
N VAL A 186 2.74 16.78 11.05
CA VAL A 186 2.41 17.47 9.80
C VAL A 186 3.66 17.51 8.92
N VAL A 187 3.56 17.12 7.66
CA VAL A 187 4.65 17.17 6.68
C VAL A 187 4.20 17.93 5.44
N ILE A 188 5.06 18.82 4.95
CA ILE A 188 4.93 19.46 3.63
C ILE A 188 6.23 19.19 2.90
N ASN A 189 6.13 18.54 1.75
CA ASN A 189 7.27 18.27 0.88
C ASN A 189 7.36 19.36 -0.19
N ASP A 190 8.57 19.89 -0.41
CA ASP A 190 8.84 20.90 -1.44
C ASP A 190 9.91 20.39 -2.40
N GLY A 191 9.51 20.18 -3.66
CA GLY A 191 10.41 19.77 -4.73
C GLY A 191 10.81 18.29 -4.72
N PRO A 192 11.65 17.89 -5.70
CA PRO A 192 11.95 16.49 -5.96
C PRO A 192 12.78 15.82 -4.85
N THR A 193 13.70 16.55 -4.22
CA THR A 193 14.57 16.01 -3.15
C THR A 193 13.82 15.77 -1.83
N ALA A 194 12.67 16.41 -1.65
CA ALA A 194 11.78 16.17 -0.52
C ALA A 194 10.67 15.16 -0.85
N CYS A 195 10.74 14.49 -2.01
CA CYS A 195 9.72 13.55 -2.48
C CYS A 195 8.31 14.17 -2.63
N GLN A 196 8.21 15.39 -3.17
CA GLN A 196 6.91 15.95 -3.55
C GLN A 196 6.38 15.26 -4.81
N SER A 197 5.34 14.44 -4.67
CA SER A 197 4.78 13.63 -5.77
C SER A 197 3.66 14.33 -6.57
N VAL A 198 3.01 15.35 -5.99
CA VAL A 198 1.94 16.13 -6.67
C VAL A 198 2.20 17.63 -6.51
N TYR A 199 2.19 18.36 -7.63
CA TYR A 199 2.43 19.81 -7.70
C TYR A 199 1.15 20.63 -7.49
N HIS A 200 0.54 20.36 -6.35
CA HIS A 200 -0.53 21.09 -5.71
C HIS A 200 -0.25 20.99 -4.23
N LEU A 201 -0.12 22.13 -3.54
CA LEU A 201 0.28 22.14 -2.13
C LEU A 201 -0.59 21.21 -1.29
N HIS A 202 0.06 20.34 -0.52
CA HIS A 202 -0.62 19.40 0.35
C HIS A 202 0.15 19.21 1.67
N LEU A 203 -0.60 19.08 2.75
CA LEU A 203 -0.10 18.73 4.06
C LEU A 203 -0.45 17.27 4.33
N HIS A 204 0.56 16.47 4.67
CA HIS A 204 0.34 15.16 5.23
C HIS A 204 0.09 15.29 6.73
N VAL A 205 -1.01 14.74 7.23
CA VAL A 205 -1.29 14.58 8.65
C VAL A 205 -1.17 13.10 8.99
N LEU A 206 -0.15 12.74 9.77
CA LEU A 206 0.18 11.36 10.10
C LEU A 206 0.05 11.11 11.60
N GLY A 207 -0.64 10.03 11.99
CA GLY A 207 -0.85 9.68 13.39
C GLY A 207 -1.26 8.23 13.62
N GLY A 208 -1.65 7.92 14.85
CA GLY A 208 -2.08 6.57 15.26
C GLY A 208 -0.94 5.56 15.48
N ARG A 209 0.31 6.03 15.44
CA ARG A 209 1.51 5.28 15.84
C ARG A 209 2.62 6.23 16.29
N GLN A 210 3.59 5.71 17.05
CA GLN A 210 4.81 6.46 17.37
C GLN A 210 5.56 6.85 16.08
N MET A 211 5.90 8.14 15.96
CA MET A 211 6.70 8.66 14.86
C MET A 211 8.19 8.57 15.18
N LYS A 212 8.99 8.13 14.19
CA LYS A 212 10.45 8.01 14.31
C LYS A 212 11.15 9.34 14.04
N TRP A 213 12.43 9.41 14.43
CA TRP A 213 13.34 10.51 14.14
C TRP A 213 14.65 9.94 13.57
N PRO A 214 15.21 10.50 12.46
CA PRO A 214 14.76 11.68 11.72
C PRO A 214 13.41 11.50 10.97
N PRO A 215 12.79 12.59 10.49
CA PRO A 215 11.50 12.57 9.80
C PRO A 215 11.67 12.38 8.28
N GLY A 216 12.33 11.29 7.90
CA GLY A 216 12.69 10.91 6.54
C GLY A 216 13.61 9.71 6.62
#